data_AF-A0A7C4M8B3-F1
#
_entry.id   AF-A0A7C4M8B3-F1
#
_cell.length_a   1.000
_cell.length_b   1.000
_cell.length_c   1.000
_cell.angle_alpha   90.00
_cell.angle_beta   90.00
_cell.angle_gamma   90.00
#
_symmetry.space_group_name_H-M   'P 1'
#
loop_
_entity.id
_entity.type
_entity.pdbx_description
1 polymer ?
#
loop_
_entity_poly.entity_id
_entity_poly.type
_entity_poly.pdbx_seq_one_letter_code
_entity_poly.pdbx_strand_id
1 'polypeptide(L)'
;MANGKIIFKIFIFLTLFLLATNIYIYTSFSRENLELKNQLMKKHDEYYNLAQSYSTLEDMYRKLEKEYNRLLEQNRNLSTTISEMSFKYIRLNASYHDVLEANRNLSRALELIANKLVVPNNYTLMGYYEFEARFTFAYNEKMREYVYNATEGWDGSEEDFQSDLYKIYRKWRDDFTYASPSPAQENLTFIMVGTWWYPETLVGDRYLKEVRNVDVISIPVAGAQISFRYKKGVCWDFVTVLVSLYYAYYDMIGRSLPTGYLSIGLKDKGVHHGCVIIKENDDKIAIIDWDAITAKEEKITFLPFKEVKEMHERYWNSSISYDGVMRRTPTQPLTINNFTSEEEFQKWLIEEFN
;
A
#
# COMPACT_ATOMS: atom_id res chain seq x y z
N MET A 1 70.08 59.59 128.01
CA MET A 1 70.55 59.05 126.70
C MET A 1 70.12 57.60 126.41
N ALA A 2 69.48 56.85 127.31
CA ALA A 2 69.07 55.45 127.05
C ALA A 2 67.81 55.28 126.15
N ASN A 3 66.89 56.24 126.14
CA ASN A 3 65.62 56.13 125.40
C ASN A 3 65.75 56.32 123.87
N GLY A 4 66.78 57.01 123.38
CA GLY A 4 66.98 57.25 121.94
C GLY A 4 67.39 56.00 121.13
N LYS A 5 68.13 55.05 121.75
CA LYS A 5 68.52 53.78 121.10
C LYS A 5 67.35 52.81 120.93
N ILE A 6 66.37 52.86 121.83
CA ILE A 6 65.15 52.04 121.75
C ILE A 6 64.25 52.57 120.64
N ILE A 7 64.05 53.90 120.57
CA ILE A 7 63.25 54.55 119.51
C ILE A 7 63.86 54.29 118.13
N PHE A 8 65.19 54.35 117.98
CA PHE A 8 65.86 54.07 116.71
C PHE A 8 65.74 52.60 116.26
N LYS A 9 65.83 51.64 117.20
CA LYS A 9 65.60 50.22 116.90
C LYS A 9 64.14 49.93 116.53
N ILE A 10 63.18 50.57 117.21
CA ILE A 10 61.76 50.50 116.88
C ILE A 10 61.52 51.08 115.48
N PHE A 11 62.13 52.22 115.16
CA PHE A 11 62.01 52.85 113.83
C PHE A 11 62.56 51.93 112.73
N ILE A 12 63.78 51.38 112.89
CA ILE A 12 64.36 50.41 111.94
C ILE A 12 63.47 49.18 111.79
N PHE A 13 62.96 48.63 112.88
CA PHE A 13 62.06 47.48 112.83
C PHE A 13 60.77 47.81 112.09
N LEU A 14 60.19 48.99 112.34
CA LEU A 14 58.99 49.46 111.64
C LEU A 14 59.26 49.66 110.15
N THR A 15 60.41 50.25 109.78
CA THR A 15 60.80 50.43 108.38
C THR A 15 61.01 49.10 107.67
N LEU A 16 61.71 48.14 108.30
CA LEU A 16 61.92 46.80 107.75
C LEU A 16 60.62 46.01 107.65
N PHE A 17 59.73 46.14 108.63
CA PHE A 17 58.40 45.52 108.60
C PHE A 17 57.54 46.11 107.48
N LEU A 18 57.53 47.43 107.30
CA LEU A 18 56.86 48.10 106.19
C LEU A 18 57.46 47.70 104.84
N LEU A 19 58.79 47.59 104.73
CA LEU A 19 59.47 47.16 103.52
C LEU A 19 59.11 45.70 103.17
N ALA A 20 59.16 44.80 104.15
CA ALA A 20 58.81 43.38 103.98
C ALA A 20 57.32 43.22 103.62
N THR A 21 56.43 43.99 104.26
CA THR A 21 55.00 43.99 103.96
C THR A 21 54.73 44.51 102.55
N ASN A 22 55.39 45.59 102.12
CA ASN A 22 55.28 46.11 100.76
C ASN A 22 55.83 45.12 99.71
N ILE A 23 56.95 44.45 99.98
CA ILE A 23 57.49 43.40 99.10
C ILE A 23 56.53 42.21 99.01
N TYR A 24 55.94 41.78 100.14
CA TYR A 24 54.93 40.72 100.17
C TYR A 24 53.67 41.10 99.38
N ILE A 25 53.13 42.30 99.60
CA ILE A 25 51.97 42.80 98.85
C ILE A 25 52.29 42.89 97.36
N TYR A 26 53.45 43.44 96.98
CA TYR A 26 53.87 43.54 95.59
C TYR A 26 54.00 42.17 94.92
N THR A 27 54.63 41.21 95.59
CA THR A 27 54.81 39.84 95.07
C THR A 27 53.49 39.07 94.99
N SER A 28 52.60 39.20 95.98
CA SER A 28 51.24 38.64 95.95
C SER A 28 50.45 39.22 94.78
N PHE A 29 50.44 40.55 94.64
CA PHE A 29 49.73 41.24 93.57
C PHE A 29 50.32 40.94 92.18
N SER A 30 51.65 40.80 92.07
CA SER A 30 52.32 40.39 90.84
C SER A 30 51.93 38.96 90.44
N ARG A 31 51.84 38.04 91.40
CA ARG A 31 51.40 36.67 91.18
C ARG A 31 49.93 36.61 90.74
N GLU A 32 49.05 37.34 91.42
CA GLU A 32 47.63 37.44 91.05
C GLU A 32 47.45 38.02 89.64
N ASN A 33 48.19 39.08 89.29
CA ASN A 33 48.17 39.64 87.94
C ASN A 33 48.68 38.67 86.88
N LEU A 34 49.72 37.89 87.18
CA LEU A 34 50.22 36.87 86.27
C LEU A 34 49.18 35.75 86.07
N GLU A 35 48.50 35.34 87.13
CA GLU A 35 47.42 34.35 87.08
C GLU A 35 46.22 34.85 86.26
N LEU A 36 45.77 36.09 86.50
CA LEU A 36 44.73 36.74 85.71
C LEU A 36 45.11 36.87 84.23
N LYS A 37 46.37 37.24 83.95
CA LYS A 37 46.88 37.30 82.57
C LYS A 37 46.85 35.92 81.90
N ASN A 38 47.25 34.86 82.60
CA ASN A 38 47.20 33.50 82.08
C ASN A 38 45.77 33.02 81.84
N GLN A 39 44.84 33.34 82.75
CA GLN A 39 43.41 33.04 82.59
C GLN A 39 42.82 33.80 81.38
N LEU A 40 43.19 35.08 81.21
CA LEU A 40 42.76 35.89 80.07
C LEU A 40 43.28 35.33 78.74
N MET A 41 44.56 34.93 78.69
CA MET A 41 45.15 34.31 77.50
C MET A 41 44.44 32.99 77.16
N LYS A 42 44.21 32.13 78.16
CA LYS A 42 43.45 30.88 77.96
C LYS A 42 42.04 31.16 77.43
N LYS A 43 41.35 32.17 77.96
CA LYS A 43 40.03 32.58 77.46
C LYS A 43 40.11 33.09 76.03
N HIS A 44 41.14 33.86 75.69
CA HIS A 44 41.35 34.32 74.32
C HIS A 44 41.53 33.15 73.34
N ASP A 45 42.34 32.14 73.70
CA ASP A 45 42.53 30.93 72.89
C ASP A 45 41.23 30.12 72.75
N GLU A 46 40.45 30.00 73.83
CA GLU A 46 39.12 29.37 73.79
C GLU A 46 38.18 30.12 72.83
N TYR A 47 38.12 31.45 72.88
CA TYR A 47 37.32 32.26 71.96
C TYR A 47 37.79 32.15 70.52
N TYR A 48 39.11 32.13 70.28
CA TYR A 48 39.67 31.96 68.94
C TYR A 48 39.30 30.61 68.34
N ASN A 49 39.48 29.52 69.09
CA ASN A 49 39.12 28.17 68.65
C ASN A 49 37.62 28.02 68.40
N LEU A 50 36.79 28.67 69.23
CA LEU A 50 35.34 28.69 69.04
C LEU A 50 34.97 29.44 67.76
N ALA A 51 35.57 30.61 67.50
CA ALA A 51 35.35 31.37 66.27
C ALA A 51 35.74 30.56 65.02
N GLN A 52 36.87 29.84 65.06
CA GLN A 52 37.30 28.96 63.97
C GLN A 52 36.33 27.79 63.75
N SER A 53 35.79 27.23 64.83
CA SER A 53 34.77 26.17 64.78
C SER A 53 33.47 26.67 64.16
N TYR A 54 33.02 27.89 64.51
CA TYR A 54 31.85 28.53 63.89
C TYR A 54 32.06 28.79 62.41
N SER A 55 33.23 29.29 62.01
CA SER A 55 33.56 29.51 60.59
C SER A 55 33.54 28.19 59.80
N THR A 56 34.10 27.12 60.37
CA THR A 56 34.08 25.79 59.74
C THR A 56 32.64 25.28 59.57
N LEU A 57 31.81 25.45 60.60
CA LEU A 57 30.41 25.05 60.57
C LEU A 57 29.61 25.84 59.53
N GLU A 58 29.83 27.15 59.43
CA GLU A 58 29.21 27.99 58.40
C GLU A 58 29.57 27.50 56.99
N ASP A 59 30.83 27.16 56.74
CA ASP A 59 31.27 26.60 55.46
C ASP A 59 30.61 25.25 55.16
N MET A 60 30.43 24.40 56.19
CA MET A 60 29.71 23.13 56.05
C MET A 60 28.23 23.36 55.69
N TYR A 61 27.56 24.32 56.33
CA TYR A 61 26.18 24.68 56.02
C TYR A 61 26.04 25.20 54.59
N ARG A 62 26.93 26.08 54.13
CA ARG A 62 26.93 26.59 52.74
C ARG A 62 27.15 25.48 51.72
N LYS A 63 28.00 24.49 52.01
CA LYS A 63 28.19 23.31 51.14
C LYS A 63 26.93 22.45 51.10
N LEU A 64 26.31 22.21 52.25
CA LEU A 64 25.08 21.42 52.35
C LEU A 64 23.92 22.09 51.59
N GLU A 65 23.77 23.41 51.70
CA GLU A 65 22.76 24.17 50.96
C GLU A 65 22.94 24.05 49.44
N LYS A 66 24.19 24.11 48.95
CA LYS A 66 24.48 23.91 47.53
C LYS A 66 24.11 22.51 47.05
N GLU A 67 24.45 21.47 47.81
CA GLU A 67 24.09 20.09 47.47
C GLU A 67 22.58 19.87 47.50
N TYR A 68 21.88 20.45 48.49
CA TYR A 68 20.42 20.40 48.57
C TYR A 68 19.77 21.04 47.33
N ASN A 69 20.22 22.23 46.93
CA ASN A 69 19.70 22.91 45.74
C ASN A 69 19.97 22.11 44.46
N ARG A 70 21.15 21.49 44.34
CA ARG A 70 21.50 20.60 43.22
C ARG A 70 20.57 19.39 43.16
N LEU A 71 20.30 18.74 44.29
CA LEU A 71 19.36 17.60 44.37
C LEU A 71 17.93 18.02 44.03
N LEU A 72 17.50 19.21 44.47
CA LEU A 72 16.19 19.75 44.16
C LEU A 72 16.00 19.96 42.64
N GLU A 73 17.03 20.47 41.97
CA GLU A 73 17.02 20.64 40.51
C GLU A 73 17.00 19.29 39.78
N GLN A 74 17.82 18.33 40.23
CA GLN A 74 17.80 16.96 39.68
C GLN A 74 16.42 16.31 39.82
N ASN A 75 15.76 16.48 40.98
CA ASN A 75 14.43 15.94 41.21
C ASN A 75 13.37 16.60 40.29
N ARG A 76 13.47 17.92 40.06
CA ARG A 76 12.60 18.63 39.11
C ARG A 76 12.79 18.11 37.68
N ASN A 77 14.03 17.94 37.24
CA ASN A 77 14.32 17.40 35.91
C ASN A 77 13.79 15.97 35.73
N LEU A 78 13.96 15.12 36.75
CA LEU A 78 13.42 13.77 36.75
C LEU A 78 11.88 13.76 36.64
N SER A 79 11.21 14.65 37.38
CA SER A 79 9.75 14.80 37.31
C SER A 79 9.27 15.21 35.90
N THR A 80 10.01 16.08 35.22
CA THR A 80 9.73 16.44 33.82
C THR A 80 9.91 15.25 32.90
N THR A 81 11.03 14.51 33.01
CA THR A 81 11.29 13.32 32.20
C THR A 81 10.21 12.24 32.39
N ILE A 82 9.78 11.99 33.63
CA ILE A 82 8.70 11.05 33.93
C ILE A 82 7.40 11.49 33.25
N SER A 83 7.07 12.79 33.29
CA SER A 83 5.87 13.33 32.64
C SER A 83 5.91 13.16 31.12
N GLU A 84 7.06 13.43 30.49
CA GLU A 84 7.26 13.22 29.05
C GLU A 84 7.15 11.74 28.66
N MET A 85 7.74 10.84 29.45
CA MET A 85 7.64 9.40 29.23
C MET A 85 6.21 8.90 29.35
N SER A 86 5.46 9.38 30.35
CA SER A 86 4.03 9.07 30.53
C SER A 86 3.22 9.49 29.30
N PHE A 87 3.46 10.70 28.78
CA PHE A 87 2.79 11.18 27.57
C PHE A 87 3.12 10.32 26.33
N LYS A 88 4.40 9.96 26.15
CA LYS A 88 4.83 9.06 25.07
C LYS A 88 4.17 7.68 25.17
N TYR A 89 4.07 7.13 26.38
CA TYR A 89 3.40 5.86 26.64
C TYR A 89 1.92 5.90 26.27
N ILE A 90 1.18 6.94 26.68
CA ILE A 90 -0.23 7.12 26.34
C ILE A 90 -0.43 7.15 24.82
N ARG A 91 0.41 7.90 24.09
CA ARG A 91 0.34 7.97 22.63
C ARG A 91 0.66 6.63 21.95
N LEU A 92 1.66 5.90 22.44
CA LEU A 92 2.00 4.58 21.91
C LEU A 92 0.85 3.58 22.13
N ASN A 93 0.25 3.59 23.32
CA ASN A 93 -0.88 2.73 23.63
C ASN A 93 -2.10 3.03 22.74
N ALA A 94 -2.39 4.31 22.47
CA ALA A 94 -3.43 4.69 21.52
C ALA A 94 -3.14 4.17 20.10
N SER A 95 -1.90 4.34 19.61
CA SER A 95 -1.50 3.82 18.31
C SER A 95 -1.62 2.30 18.21
N TYR A 96 -1.33 1.57 19.30
CA TYR A 96 -1.49 0.11 19.35
C TYR A 96 -2.97 -0.29 19.22
N HIS A 97 -3.87 0.42 19.91
CA HIS A 97 -5.31 0.17 19.80
C HIS A 97 -5.84 0.43 18.39
N ASP A 98 -5.40 1.50 17.72
CA ASP A 98 -5.79 1.81 16.34
C ASP A 98 -5.39 0.67 15.37
N VAL A 99 -4.16 0.16 15.50
CA VAL A 99 -3.67 -0.96 14.69
C VAL A 99 -4.44 -2.24 14.98
N LEU A 100 -4.76 -2.51 16.26
CA LEU A 100 -5.53 -3.69 16.65
C LEU A 100 -6.95 -3.66 16.07
N GLU A 101 -7.59 -2.49 16.08
CA GLU A 101 -8.92 -2.30 15.47
C GLU A 101 -8.88 -2.46 13.96
N ALA A 102 -7.88 -1.88 13.29
CA ALA A 102 -7.65 -2.06 11.87
C ALA A 102 -7.50 -3.55 11.48
N ASN A 103 -6.69 -4.31 12.24
CA ASN A 103 -6.56 -5.76 12.04
C ASN A 103 -7.88 -6.50 12.18
N ARG A 104 -8.71 -6.16 13.19
CA ARG A 104 -10.03 -6.76 13.36
C ARG A 104 -10.96 -6.45 12.18
N ASN A 105 -10.92 -5.23 11.65
CA ASN A 105 -11.72 -4.84 10.49
C ASN A 105 -11.26 -5.58 9.22
N LEU A 106 -9.95 -5.74 9.03
CA LEU A 106 -9.40 -6.54 7.94
C LEU A 106 -9.84 -8.00 8.04
N SER A 107 -9.77 -8.62 9.22
CA SER A 107 -10.25 -10.00 9.42
C SER A 107 -11.72 -10.15 9.04
N ARG A 108 -12.59 -9.21 9.46
CA ARG A 108 -14.02 -9.22 9.08
C ARG A 108 -14.21 -9.09 7.57
N ALA A 109 -13.45 -8.20 6.92
CA ALA A 109 -13.53 -8.04 5.47
C ALA A 109 -13.10 -9.33 4.74
N LEU A 110 -12.01 -9.96 5.18
CA LEU A 110 -11.54 -11.23 4.65
C LEU A 110 -12.54 -12.37 4.88
N GLU A 111 -13.19 -12.44 6.04
CA GLU A 111 -14.25 -13.43 6.30
C GLU A 111 -15.47 -13.22 5.40
N LEU A 112 -15.91 -11.96 5.20
CA LEU A 112 -17.00 -11.65 4.27
C LEU A 112 -16.65 -12.03 2.83
N ILE A 113 -15.42 -11.79 2.41
CA ILE A 113 -14.89 -12.18 1.10
C ILE A 113 -14.86 -13.71 0.99
N ALA A 114 -14.28 -14.41 1.96
CA ALA A 114 -14.17 -15.87 1.98
C ALA A 114 -15.54 -16.56 1.98
N ASN A 115 -16.51 -16.05 2.73
CA ASN A 115 -17.86 -16.61 2.80
C ASN A 115 -18.70 -16.34 1.55
N LYS A 116 -18.37 -15.32 0.75
CA LYS A 116 -19.07 -14.98 -0.50
C LYS A 116 -18.40 -15.56 -1.75
N LEU A 117 -17.15 -15.97 -1.68
CA LEU A 117 -16.42 -16.56 -2.80
C LEU A 117 -16.70 -18.06 -2.92
N VAL A 118 -17.62 -18.44 -3.81
CA VAL A 118 -17.65 -19.77 -4.43
C VAL A 118 -16.74 -19.80 -5.67
N VAL A 119 -16.12 -18.67 -6.02
CA VAL A 119 -15.29 -18.52 -7.24
C VAL A 119 -13.81 -18.75 -6.88
N PRO A 120 -13.06 -19.56 -7.65
CA PRO A 120 -11.68 -19.87 -7.36
C PRO A 120 -10.81 -18.62 -7.16
N ASN A 121 -10.00 -18.65 -6.10
CA ASN A 121 -9.20 -17.58 -5.45
C ASN A 121 -8.31 -16.68 -6.33
N ASN A 122 -8.28 -16.83 -7.66
CA ASN A 122 -7.32 -16.13 -8.52
C ASN A 122 -7.86 -14.87 -9.22
N TYR A 123 -9.15 -14.54 -9.14
CA TYR A 123 -9.75 -13.47 -9.96
C TYR A 123 -10.14 -12.20 -9.18
N THR A 124 -10.06 -12.23 -7.85
CA THR A 124 -10.58 -11.18 -6.96
C THR A 124 -9.74 -9.90 -6.86
N LEU A 125 -8.59 -9.83 -7.51
CA LEU A 125 -7.67 -8.68 -7.43
C LEU A 125 -7.37 -8.02 -8.78
N MET A 126 -7.98 -8.48 -9.87
CA MET A 126 -7.79 -7.83 -11.18
C MET A 126 -8.71 -6.62 -11.33
N GLY A 127 -8.22 -5.56 -11.98
CA GLY A 127 -9.07 -4.45 -12.40
C GLY A 127 -10.14 -4.93 -13.38
N TYR A 128 -11.30 -4.27 -13.42
CA TYR A 128 -12.44 -4.64 -14.28
C TYR A 128 -12.03 -4.91 -15.73
N TYR A 129 -11.28 -3.99 -16.35
CA TYR A 129 -10.83 -4.15 -17.74
C TYR A 129 -9.81 -5.27 -17.93
N GLU A 130 -8.94 -5.51 -16.95
CA GLU A 130 -8.00 -6.64 -17.01
C GLU A 130 -8.75 -7.97 -16.90
N PHE A 131 -9.79 -8.02 -16.07
CA PHE A 131 -10.66 -9.16 -15.95
C PHE A 131 -11.39 -9.42 -17.27
N GLU A 132 -12.13 -8.45 -17.83
CA GLU A 132 -12.81 -8.62 -19.12
C GLU A 132 -11.84 -9.10 -20.20
N ALA A 133 -10.66 -8.49 -20.27
CA ALA A 133 -9.65 -8.81 -21.26
C ALA A 133 -9.16 -10.27 -21.19
N ARG A 134 -9.10 -10.85 -19.98
CA ARG A 134 -8.71 -12.25 -19.78
C ARG A 134 -9.85 -13.24 -20.00
N PHE A 135 -11.08 -12.79 -20.17
CA PHE A 135 -12.25 -13.68 -20.25
C PHE A 135 -12.99 -13.60 -21.58
N THR A 136 -13.02 -12.43 -22.23
CA THR A 136 -13.76 -12.24 -23.50
C THR A 136 -13.27 -13.22 -24.56
N PHE A 137 -11.97 -13.24 -24.87
CA PHE A 137 -11.40 -14.12 -25.89
C PHE A 137 -10.57 -15.29 -25.36
N ALA A 138 -10.76 -15.67 -24.10
CA ALA A 138 -10.03 -16.80 -23.53
C ALA A 138 -10.64 -18.13 -23.96
N TYR A 139 -9.77 -19.05 -24.36
CA TYR A 139 -10.13 -20.43 -24.65
C TYR A 139 -9.53 -21.38 -23.60
N ASN A 140 -10.07 -22.59 -23.48
CA ASN A 140 -9.58 -23.63 -22.57
C ASN A 140 -9.28 -24.93 -23.32
N GLU A 141 -8.86 -25.98 -22.60
CA GLU A 141 -8.49 -27.25 -23.22
C GLU A 141 -9.62 -27.88 -24.04
N LYS A 142 -10.88 -27.77 -23.59
CA LYS A 142 -12.03 -28.30 -24.32
C LYS A 142 -12.24 -27.58 -25.66
N MET A 143 -11.94 -26.29 -25.71
CA MET A 143 -11.99 -25.51 -26.96
C MET A 143 -10.83 -25.87 -27.89
N ARG A 144 -9.63 -26.17 -27.37
CA ARG A 144 -8.51 -26.69 -28.17
C ARG A 144 -8.84 -28.06 -28.77
N GLU A 145 -9.36 -28.97 -27.96
CA GLU A 145 -9.83 -30.28 -28.42
C GLU A 145 -10.93 -30.14 -29.49
N TYR A 146 -11.85 -29.19 -29.31
CA TYR A 146 -12.87 -28.87 -30.29
C TYR A 146 -12.29 -28.44 -31.64
N VAL A 147 -11.29 -27.55 -31.62
CA VAL A 147 -10.57 -27.10 -32.82
C VAL A 147 -9.86 -28.27 -33.48
N TYR A 148 -9.11 -29.07 -32.71
CA TYR A 148 -8.41 -30.25 -33.23
C TYR A 148 -9.36 -31.23 -33.92
N ASN A 149 -10.51 -31.50 -33.31
CA ASN A 149 -11.54 -32.37 -33.89
C ASN A 149 -12.23 -31.76 -35.12
N ALA A 150 -12.15 -30.43 -35.30
CA ALA A 150 -12.69 -29.76 -36.48
C ALA A 150 -11.72 -29.80 -37.67
N THR A 151 -10.41 -29.70 -37.40
CA THR A 151 -9.39 -29.54 -38.43
C THR A 151 -8.69 -30.84 -38.81
N GLU A 152 -8.60 -31.79 -37.87
CA GLU A 152 -7.78 -33.01 -37.95
C GLU A 152 -6.26 -32.74 -37.95
N GLY A 153 -5.86 -31.51 -37.63
CA GLY A 153 -4.48 -31.04 -37.63
C GLY A 153 -4.12 -30.26 -38.90
N TRP A 154 -3.07 -29.43 -38.81
CA TRP A 154 -2.59 -28.59 -39.90
C TRP A 154 -1.46 -29.29 -40.67
N ASP A 155 -1.55 -29.32 -41.99
CA ASP A 155 -0.57 -29.95 -42.89
C ASP A 155 0.61 -29.05 -43.28
N GLY A 156 0.56 -27.77 -42.91
CA GLY A 156 1.59 -26.77 -43.19
C GLY A 156 1.32 -25.88 -44.41
N SER A 157 0.28 -26.17 -45.20
CA SER A 157 -0.05 -25.42 -46.41
C SER A 157 -0.98 -24.23 -46.15
N GLU A 158 -0.97 -23.26 -47.08
CA GLU A 158 -1.89 -22.12 -47.03
C GLU A 158 -3.33 -22.53 -47.31
N GLU A 159 -3.52 -23.47 -48.22
CA GLU A 159 -4.85 -23.97 -48.57
C GLU A 159 -5.50 -24.70 -47.40
N ASP A 160 -4.72 -25.48 -46.66
CA ASP A 160 -5.19 -26.16 -45.46
C ASP A 160 -5.46 -25.16 -44.33
N PHE A 161 -4.61 -24.14 -44.15
CA PHE A 161 -4.88 -23.06 -43.19
C PHE A 161 -6.22 -22.36 -43.46
N GLN A 162 -6.50 -21.99 -44.72
CA GLN A 162 -7.76 -21.38 -45.13
C GLN A 162 -8.96 -22.33 -45.01
N SER A 163 -8.75 -23.62 -45.29
CA SER A 163 -9.76 -24.66 -45.12
C SER A 163 -10.08 -24.89 -43.64
N ASP A 164 -9.08 -24.94 -42.79
CA ASP A 164 -9.23 -25.14 -41.34
C ASP A 164 -10.00 -23.99 -40.69
N LEU A 165 -9.72 -22.74 -41.05
CA LEU A 165 -10.51 -21.60 -40.60
C LEU A 165 -11.98 -21.76 -40.98
N TYR A 166 -12.27 -22.30 -42.17
CA TYR A 166 -13.63 -22.59 -42.62
C TYR A 166 -14.24 -23.78 -41.85
N LYS A 167 -13.52 -24.88 -41.65
CA LYS A 167 -13.97 -26.06 -40.89
C LYS A 167 -14.34 -25.68 -39.45
N ILE A 168 -13.52 -24.88 -38.78
CA ILE A 168 -13.78 -24.37 -37.42
C ILE A 168 -15.07 -23.54 -37.40
N TYR A 169 -15.20 -22.58 -38.33
CA TYR A 169 -16.41 -21.77 -38.47
C TYR A 169 -17.64 -22.64 -38.70
N ARG A 170 -17.58 -23.56 -39.67
CA ARG A 170 -18.70 -24.40 -40.08
C ARG A 170 -19.17 -25.27 -38.92
N LYS A 171 -18.23 -25.92 -38.23
CA LYS A 171 -18.52 -26.75 -37.06
C LYS A 171 -19.15 -25.93 -35.94
N TRP A 172 -18.61 -24.75 -35.65
CA TRP A 172 -19.14 -23.87 -34.61
C TRP A 172 -20.55 -23.37 -34.95
N ARG A 173 -20.78 -22.97 -36.20
CA ARG A 173 -22.10 -22.58 -36.71
C ARG A 173 -23.13 -23.70 -36.57
N ASP A 174 -22.77 -24.93 -36.94
CA ASP A 174 -23.68 -26.09 -36.88
C ASP A 174 -24.02 -26.47 -35.44
N ASP A 175 -23.08 -26.28 -34.51
CA ASP A 175 -23.25 -26.56 -33.09
C ASP A 175 -23.96 -25.44 -32.32
N PHE A 176 -23.92 -24.19 -32.81
CA PHE A 176 -24.42 -23.03 -32.10
C PHE A 176 -25.88 -22.73 -32.43
N THR A 177 -26.71 -22.54 -31.41
CA THR A 177 -28.11 -22.14 -31.55
C THR A 177 -28.28 -20.64 -31.35
N TYR A 178 -28.64 -19.91 -32.42
CA TYR A 178 -28.96 -18.48 -32.29
C TYR A 178 -30.26 -18.29 -31.51
N ALA A 179 -30.21 -17.61 -30.36
CA ALA A 179 -31.36 -17.39 -29.49
C ALA A 179 -31.19 -16.14 -28.61
N SER A 180 -32.30 -15.46 -28.36
CA SER A 180 -32.39 -14.31 -27.46
C SER A 180 -33.40 -14.60 -26.33
N PRO A 181 -33.13 -14.24 -25.06
CA PRO A 181 -31.89 -13.60 -24.58
C PRO A 181 -30.70 -14.57 -24.59
N SER A 182 -29.47 -14.03 -24.56
CA SER A 182 -28.27 -14.85 -24.40
C SER A 182 -28.34 -15.62 -23.07
N PRO A 183 -28.17 -16.95 -23.08
CA PRO A 183 -28.08 -17.73 -21.85
C PRO A 183 -26.78 -17.47 -21.08
N ALA A 184 -25.79 -16.82 -21.69
CA ALA A 184 -24.48 -16.54 -21.12
C ALA A 184 -24.47 -15.37 -20.11
N GLN A 185 -25.64 -14.85 -19.71
CA GLN A 185 -25.75 -13.94 -18.57
C GLN A 185 -25.67 -14.74 -17.25
N GLU A 186 -24.57 -15.47 -17.04
CA GLU A 186 -24.20 -15.88 -15.70
C GLU A 186 -23.70 -14.63 -14.97
N ASN A 187 -24.38 -14.28 -13.88
CA ASN A 187 -23.91 -13.26 -12.97
C ASN A 187 -22.69 -13.79 -12.23
N LEU A 188 -21.50 -13.54 -12.79
CA LEU A 188 -20.28 -13.75 -12.04
C LEU A 188 -20.24 -12.69 -10.94
N THR A 189 -20.17 -13.16 -9.70
CA THR A 189 -20.09 -12.30 -8.53
C THR A 189 -18.65 -11.85 -8.36
N PHE A 190 -18.40 -10.57 -8.56
CA PHE A 190 -17.13 -9.90 -8.32
C PHE A 190 -17.14 -9.15 -7.01
N ILE A 191 -15.96 -9.03 -6.42
CA ILE A 191 -15.72 -8.14 -5.30
C ILE A 191 -14.75 -7.09 -5.83
N MET A 192 -15.27 -5.91 -6.16
CA MET A 192 -14.44 -4.79 -6.54
C MET A 192 -13.97 -4.09 -5.27
N VAL A 193 -12.65 -4.01 -5.08
CA VAL A 193 -12.05 -3.26 -3.97
C VAL A 193 -11.62 -1.89 -4.49
N GLY A 194 -12.40 -0.85 -4.21
CA GLY A 194 -12.16 0.46 -4.80
C GLY A 194 -10.95 1.20 -4.22
N THR A 195 -10.68 1.13 -2.92
CA THR A 195 -9.49 1.81 -2.36
C THR A 195 -8.96 1.16 -1.08
N TRP A 196 -7.65 0.99 -1.02
CA TRP A 196 -6.93 0.58 0.19
C TRP A 196 -6.37 1.82 0.88
N TRP A 197 -6.70 2.03 2.16
CA TRP A 197 -6.22 3.18 2.91
C TRP A 197 -5.14 2.79 3.92
N TYR A 198 -3.94 3.36 3.74
CA TYR A 198 -2.75 3.07 4.54
C TYR A 198 -2.20 4.31 5.24
N PRO A 199 -2.66 4.65 6.46
CA PRO A 199 -2.00 5.64 7.31
C PRO A 199 -0.62 5.18 7.80
N GLU A 200 0.20 6.14 8.23
CA GLU A 200 1.48 5.92 8.90
C GLU A 200 1.33 5.98 10.43
N THR A 201 2.04 5.11 11.13
CA THR A 201 2.23 5.17 12.58
C THR A 201 3.23 6.27 12.95
N LEU A 202 3.36 6.54 14.25
CA LEU A 202 4.35 7.51 14.76
C LEU A 202 5.82 7.13 14.52
N VAL A 203 6.09 5.86 14.21
CA VAL A 203 7.43 5.37 13.86
C VAL A 203 7.63 5.23 12.35
N GLY A 204 6.66 5.66 11.54
CA GLY A 204 6.72 5.65 10.07
C GLY A 204 6.22 4.37 9.41
N ASP A 205 5.79 3.37 10.19
CA ASP A 205 5.24 2.13 9.61
C ASP A 205 3.86 2.38 9.01
N ARG A 206 3.62 1.89 7.80
CA ARG A 206 2.30 1.94 7.16
C ARG A 206 1.50 0.71 7.54
N TYR A 207 0.23 0.87 7.90
CA TYR A 207 -0.70 -0.24 8.16
C TYR A 207 -2.00 -0.05 7.40
N LEU A 208 -2.64 -1.16 7.01
CA LEU A 208 -3.94 -1.11 6.33
C LEU A 208 -5.02 -0.76 7.36
N LYS A 209 -5.57 0.45 7.31
CA LYS A 209 -6.61 0.89 8.25
C LYS A 209 -8.01 0.51 7.79
N GLU A 210 -8.27 0.65 6.50
CA GLU A 210 -9.60 0.47 5.94
C GLU A 210 -9.51 0.05 4.47
N VAL A 211 -10.44 -0.83 4.08
CA VAL A 211 -10.73 -1.13 2.68
C VAL A 211 -12.06 -0.46 2.36
N ARG A 212 -12.03 0.58 1.53
CA ARG A 212 -13.23 1.34 1.13
C ARG A 212 -13.75 0.88 -0.21
N ASN A 213 -15.04 1.07 -0.43
CA ASN A 213 -15.74 0.78 -1.69
C ASN A 213 -15.58 -0.68 -2.10
N VAL A 214 -15.85 -1.60 -1.16
CA VAL A 214 -15.90 -3.03 -1.44
C VAL A 214 -17.30 -3.35 -1.97
N ASP A 215 -17.45 -3.29 -3.29
CA ASP A 215 -18.73 -3.56 -3.95
C ASP A 215 -18.76 -5.01 -4.42
N VAL A 216 -19.83 -5.71 -4.05
CA VAL A 216 -20.13 -7.01 -4.63
C VAL A 216 -20.93 -6.76 -5.90
N ILE A 217 -20.26 -6.77 -7.05
CA ILE A 217 -20.88 -6.50 -8.33
C ILE A 217 -21.15 -7.84 -9.02
N SER A 218 -22.40 -8.13 -9.33
CA SER A 218 -22.73 -9.18 -10.30
C SER A 218 -22.50 -8.59 -11.68
N ILE A 219 -21.40 -8.97 -12.33
CA ILE A 219 -21.14 -8.55 -13.70
C ILE A 219 -21.65 -9.69 -14.59
N PRO A 220 -22.56 -9.41 -15.54
CA PRO A 220 -22.88 -10.36 -16.59
C PRO A 220 -21.63 -10.50 -17.46
N VAL A 221 -20.84 -11.53 -17.20
CA VAL A 221 -19.65 -11.82 -18.00
C VAL A 221 -20.11 -12.77 -19.08
N ALA A 222 -20.45 -12.19 -20.22
CA ALA A 222 -20.48 -12.97 -21.43
C ALA A 222 -19.01 -13.15 -21.85
N GLY A 223 -18.61 -14.35 -22.25
CA GLY A 223 -17.21 -14.68 -22.49
C GLY A 223 -17.12 -16.01 -23.20
N ALA A 224 -16.10 -16.18 -24.03
CA ALA A 224 -16.06 -17.29 -24.97
C ALA A 224 -16.26 -18.65 -24.30
N GLN A 225 -15.67 -18.89 -23.14
CA GLN A 225 -15.82 -20.18 -22.44
C GLN A 225 -17.25 -20.47 -21.97
N ILE A 226 -17.98 -19.44 -21.51
CA ILE A 226 -19.36 -19.56 -21.04
C ILE A 226 -20.26 -19.79 -22.24
N SER A 227 -20.15 -18.94 -23.27
CA SER A 227 -20.94 -19.05 -24.50
C SER A 227 -20.66 -20.38 -25.24
N PHE A 228 -19.40 -20.86 -25.23
CA PHE A 228 -19.02 -22.16 -25.77
C PHE A 228 -19.65 -23.33 -25.01
N ARG A 229 -19.74 -23.25 -23.67
CA ARG A 229 -20.39 -24.27 -22.85
C ARG A 229 -21.87 -24.42 -23.19
N TYR A 230 -22.57 -23.30 -23.38
CA TYR A 230 -24.01 -23.29 -23.65
C TYR A 230 -24.35 -23.54 -25.13
N LYS A 231 -23.41 -23.28 -26.05
CA LYS A 231 -23.61 -23.38 -27.51
C LYS A 231 -24.87 -22.65 -27.98
N LYS A 232 -25.21 -21.54 -27.35
CA LYS A 232 -26.44 -20.80 -27.59
C LYS A 232 -26.26 -19.34 -27.21
N GLY A 233 -26.83 -18.42 -27.98
CA GLY A 233 -26.76 -16.98 -27.69
C GLY A 233 -27.05 -16.10 -28.91
N VAL A 234 -26.62 -14.86 -28.85
CA VAL A 234 -26.79 -13.88 -29.94
C VAL A 234 -25.51 -13.72 -30.76
N CYS A 235 -25.47 -12.78 -31.70
CA CYS A 235 -24.31 -12.52 -32.56
C CYS A 235 -23.02 -12.29 -31.77
N TRP A 236 -23.11 -11.58 -30.64
CA TRP A 236 -21.97 -11.34 -29.76
C TRP A 236 -21.37 -12.63 -29.19
N ASP A 237 -22.20 -13.56 -28.72
CA ASP A 237 -21.75 -14.86 -28.21
C ASP A 237 -21.10 -15.70 -29.30
N PHE A 238 -21.73 -15.73 -30.48
CA PHE A 238 -21.23 -16.49 -31.63
C PHE A 238 -19.81 -16.04 -32.03
N VAL A 239 -19.63 -14.73 -32.22
CA VAL A 239 -18.36 -14.14 -32.66
C VAL A 239 -17.28 -14.28 -31.59
N THR A 240 -17.62 -14.03 -30.33
CA THR A 240 -16.66 -14.10 -29.22
C THR A 240 -16.06 -15.49 -29.07
N VAL A 241 -16.88 -16.54 -29.22
CA VAL A 241 -16.41 -17.92 -29.25
C VAL A 241 -15.57 -18.17 -30.50
N LEU A 242 -16.03 -17.76 -31.68
CA LEU A 242 -15.34 -18.03 -32.93
C LEU A 242 -13.93 -17.39 -32.97
N VAL A 243 -13.80 -16.14 -32.53
CA VAL A 243 -12.48 -15.48 -32.36
C VAL A 243 -11.58 -16.31 -31.44
N SER A 244 -12.12 -16.83 -30.34
CA SER A 244 -11.36 -17.63 -29.38
C SER A 244 -10.96 -19.00 -29.91
N LEU A 245 -11.80 -19.62 -30.76
CA LEU A 245 -11.47 -20.86 -31.47
C LEU A 245 -10.35 -20.61 -32.50
N TYR A 246 -10.35 -19.46 -33.19
CA TYR A 246 -9.23 -19.09 -34.05
C TYR A 246 -7.94 -18.83 -33.28
N TYR A 247 -7.99 -18.15 -32.13
CA TYR A 247 -6.81 -18.02 -31.28
C TYR A 247 -6.30 -19.38 -30.78
N ALA A 248 -7.19 -20.32 -30.43
CA ALA A 248 -6.78 -21.68 -30.07
C ALA A 248 -6.08 -22.38 -31.24
N TYR A 249 -6.62 -22.27 -32.45
CA TYR A 249 -6.01 -22.81 -33.67
C TYR A 249 -4.63 -22.20 -33.93
N TYR A 250 -4.51 -20.87 -33.87
CA TYR A 250 -3.25 -20.16 -34.09
C TYR A 250 -2.15 -20.61 -33.14
N ASP A 251 -2.48 -20.75 -31.86
CA ASP A 251 -1.55 -21.21 -30.84
C ASP A 251 -1.16 -22.70 -31.04
N MET A 252 -2.07 -23.53 -31.56
CA MET A 252 -1.78 -24.94 -31.88
C MET A 252 -0.79 -25.08 -33.03
N ILE A 253 -0.88 -24.22 -34.06
CA ILE A 253 -0.07 -24.34 -35.27
C ILE A 253 1.16 -23.42 -35.29
N GLY A 254 1.28 -22.50 -34.32
CA GLY A 254 2.39 -21.54 -34.25
C GLY A 254 2.33 -20.44 -35.32
N ARG A 255 1.12 -20.11 -35.82
CA ARG A 255 0.86 -19.08 -36.83
C ARG A 255 -0.36 -18.27 -36.42
N SER A 256 -0.29 -16.94 -36.51
CA SER A 256 -1.41 -16.06 -36.15
C SER A 256 -1.71 -15.05 -37.25
N LEU A 257 -2.99 -14.71 -37.41
CA LEU A 257 -3.44 -13.54 -38.17
C LEU A 257 -4.15 -12.54 -37.26
N PRO A 258 -4.07 -11.23 -37.52
CA PRO A 258 -4.89 -10.22 -36.85
C PRO A 258 -6.36 -10.61 -36.98
N THR A 259 -6.97 -10.94 -35.83
CA THR A 259 -8.34 -11.46 -35.75
C THR A 259 -9.05 -10.75 -34.62
N GLY A 260 -10.31 -10.37 -34.82
CA GLY A 260 -11.09 -9.68 -33.80
C GLY A 260 -12.60 -9.79 -34.01
N TYR A 261 -13.32 -9.38 -32.99
CA TYR A 261 -14.75 -9.07 -33.05
C TYR A 261 -14.91 -7.72 -33.75
N LEU A 262 -15.72 -7.67 -34.80
CA LEU A 262 -16.07 -6.47 -35.53
C LEU A 262 -17.53 -6.11 -35.24
N SER A 263 -17.73 -4.92 -34.65
CA SER A 263 -19.04 -4.31 -34.46
C SER A 263 -19.44 -3.57 -35.74
N ILE A 264 -20.62 -3.85 -36.24
CA ILE A 264 -21.18 -3.16 -37.41
C ILE A 264 -22.54 -2.54 -37.10
N GLY A 265 -22.85 -1.44 -37.80
CA GLY A 265 -24.16 -0.80 -37.80
C GLY A 265 -24.86 -1.05 -39.13
N LEU A 266 -26.05 -1.67 -39.09
CA LEU A 266 -26.91 -1.85 -40.25
C LEU A 266 -27.81 -0.62 -40.39
N LYS A 267 -27.34 0.40 -41.14
CA LYS A 267 -27.95 1.74 -41.17
C LYS A 267 -29.44 1.72 -41.55
N ASP A 268 -29.80 0.91 -42.54
CA ASP A 268 -31.18 0.84 -43.04
C ASP A 268 -32.13 0.10 -42.08
N LYS A 269 -31.57 -0.66 -41.14
CA LYS A 269 -32.32 -1.45 -40.15
C LYS A 269 -32.26 -0.86 -38.75
N GLY A 270 -31.35 0.08 -38.47
CA GLY A 270 -31.16 0.70 -37.16
C GLY A 270 -30.73 -0.29 -36.07
N VAL A 271 -30.01 -1.35 -36.43
CA VAL A 271 -29.53 -2.38 -35.49
C VAL A 271 -28.02 -2.55 -35.59
N HIS A 272 -27.40 -2.89 -34.47
CA HIS A 272 -25.99 -3.30 -34.44
C HIS A 272 -25.87 -4.82 -34.53
N HIS A 273 -24.78 -5.26 -35.11
CA HIS A 273 -24.47 -6.68 -35.26
C HIS A 273 -22.97 -6.93 -35.04
N GLY A 274 -22.61 -8.17 -34.73
CA GLY A 274 -21.23 -8.58 -34.55
C GLY A 274 -20.82 -9.61 -35.59
N CYS A 275 -19.63 -9.47 -36.17
CA CYS A 275 -19.00 -10.45 -37.04
C CYS A 275 -17.51 -10.63 -36.69
N VAL A 276 -16.86 -11.66 -37.20
CA VAL A 276 -15.40 -11.83 -37.09
C VAL A 276 -14.73 -11.12 -38.26
N ILE A 277 -13.65 -10.40 -37.98
CA ILE A 277 -12.72 -9.90 -38.99
C ILE A 277 -11.36 -10.59 -38.85
N ILE A 278 -10.78 -10.99 -39.98
CA ILE A 278 -9.43 -11.56 -40.09
C ILE A 278 -8.68 -10.79 -41.17
N LYS A 279 -7.45 -10.35 -40.90
CA LYS A 279 -6.59 -9.68 -41.90
C LYS A 279 -5.45 -10.61 -42.31
N GLU A 280 -5.16 -10.66 -43.60
CA GLU A 280 -3.98 -11.38 -44.13
C GLU A 280 -2.79 -10.43 -44.30
N ASN A 281 -2.95 -9.40 -45.13
CA ASN A 281 -1.96 -8.37 -45.45
C ASN A 281 -2.66 -7.12 -45.98
N ASP A 282 -1.98 -5.98 -45.96
CA ASP A 282 -2.42 -4.71 -46.54
C ASP A 282 -3.89 -4.37 -46.25
N ASP A 283 -4.77 -4.40 -47.25
CA ASP A 283 -6.22 -4.20 -47.14
C ASP A 283 -7.03 -5.50 -47.36
N LYS A 284 -6.36 -6.65 -47.44
CA LYS A 284 -7.02 -7.95 -47.66
C LYS A 284 -7.54 -8.52 -46.35
N ILE A 285 -8.86 -8.67 -46.29
CA ILE A 285 -9.56 -9.18 -45.12
C ILE A 285 -10.53 -10.29 -45.48
N ALA A 286 -10.92 -11.04 -44.45
CA ALA A 286 -12.07 -11.92 -44.44
C ALA A 286 -13.04 -11.44 -43.35
N ILE A 287 -14.33 -11.41 -43.67
CA ILE A 287 -15.42 -11.21 -42.71
C ILE A 287 -16.25 -12.50 -42.63
N ILE A 288 -16.48 -12.95 -41.40
CA ILE A 288 -17.27 -14.15 -41.08
C ILE A 288 -18.42 -13.74 -40.17
N ASP A 289 -19.64 -13.88 -40.67
CA ASP A 289 -20.88 -13.64 -39.95
C ASP A 289 -21.53 -15.02 -39.62
N TRP A 290 -22.84 -15.07 -39.39
CA TRP A 290 -23.61 -16.31 -39.33
C TRP A 290 -23.37 -17.17 -40.57
N ASP A 291 -23.35 -16.52 -41.74
CA ASP A 291 -22.78 -17.04 -42.97
C ASP A 291 -21.36 -16.47 -43.17
N ALA A 292 -20.42 -17.31 -43.59
CA ALA A 292 -19.09 -16.85 -43.97
C ALA A 292 -19.18 -16.09 -45.30
N ILE A 293 -19.27 -14.76 -45.20
CA ILE A 293 -19.41 -13.83 -46.34
C ILE A 293 -18.24 -13.99 -47.31
N THR A 294 -17.04 -14.21 -46.76
CA THR A 294 -15.79 -14.35 -47.50
C THR A 294 -15.32 -15.81 -47.53
N ALA A 295 -16.23 -16.72 -47.89
CA ALA A 295 -15.89 -18.12 -48.11
C ALA A 295 -16.22 -18.57 -49.54
N LYS A 296 -15.35 -19.37 -50.13
CA LYS A 296 -15.53 -19.99 -51.44
C LYS A 296 -14.95 -21.39 -51.41
N GLU A 297 -15.66 -22.38 -51.96
CA GLU A 297 -15.16 -23.76 -52.08
C GLU A 297 -14.64 -24.31 -50.73
N GLU A 298 -15.39 -24.07 -49.65
CA GLU A 298 -15.04 -24.53 -48.29
C GLU A 298 -13.70 -23.99 -47.75
N LYS A 299 -13.29 -22.81 -48.23
CA LYS A 299 -12.10 -22.08 -47.78
C LYS A 299 -12.46 -20.63 -47.46
N ILE A 300 -11.84 -20.07 -46.43
CA ILE A 300 -11.89 -18.63 -46.17
C ILE A 300 -11.00 -17.91 -47.20
N THR A 301 -11.54 -16.89 -47.87
CA THR A 301 -10.84 -16.13 -48.91
C THR A 301 -10.59 -14.69 -48.46
N PHE A 302 -9.36 -14.21 -48.60
CA PHE A 302 -9.01 -12.83 -48.28
C PHE A 302 -9.11 -11.95 -49.51
N LEU A 303 -9.94 -10.90 -49.44
CA LEU A 303 -10.22 -9.98 -50.53
C LEU A 303 -9.99 -8.53 -50.09
N PRO A 304 -9.70 -7.60 -51.02
CA PRO A 304 -9.60 -6.18 -50.71
C PRO A 304 -10.83 -5.67 -49.95
N PHE A 305 -10.62 -4.81 -48.96
CA PHE A 305 -11.69 -4.31 -48.08
C PHE A 305 -12.92 -3.81 -48.85
N LYS A 306 -12.71 -3.09 -49.96
CA LYS A 306 -13.79 -2.57 -50.79
C LYS A 306 -14.70 -3.68 -51.33
N GLU A 307 -14.11 -4.77 -51.83
CA GLU A 307 -14.87 -5.91 -52.36
C GLU A 307 -15.62 -6.63 -51.24
N VAL A 308 -14.97 -6.83 -50.10
CA VAL A 308 -15.59 -7.46 -48.91
C VAL A 308 -16.77 -6.63 -48.41
N LYS A 309 -16.65 -5.30 -48.39
CA LYS A 309 -17.75 -4.41 -48.03
C LYS A 309 -18.94 -4.54 -48.97
N GLU A 310 -18.71 -4.52 -50.28
CA GLU A 310 -19.78 -4.71 -51.28
C GLU A 310 -20.47 -6.07 -51.14
N MET A 311 -19.73 -7.13 -50.77
CA MET A 311 -20.31 -8.43 -50.43
C MET A 311 -21.13 -8.39 -49.14
N HIS A 312 -20.62 -7.70 -48.12
CA HIS A 312 -21.24 -7.61 -46.81
C HIS A 312 -22.56 -6.81 -46.84
N GLU A 313 -22.58 -5.69 -47.56
CA GLU A 313 -23.78 -4.88 -47.76
C GLU A 313 -24.86 -5.63 -48.54
N ARG A 314 -24.46 -6.43 -49.55
CA ARG A 314 -25.37 -7.33 -50.28
C ARG A 314 -25.94 -8.42 -49.38
N TYR A 315 -25.11 -9.04 -48.54
CA TYR A 315 -25.55 -10.08 -47.60
C TYR A 315 -26.62 -9.56 -46.65
N TRP A 316 -26.43 -8.36 -46.08
CA TRP A 316 -27.41 -7.77 -45.17
C TRP A 316 -28.56 -7.04 -45.87
N ASN A 317 -28.44 -6.77 -47.17
CA ASN A 317 -29.30 -5.85 -47.91
C ASN A 317 -29.45 -4.52 -47.14
N SER A 318 -28.31 -3.95 -46.72
CA SER A 318 -28.21 -2.72 -45.93
C SER A 318 -26.85 -2.09 -46.14
N SER A 319 -26.79 -0.76 -46.09
CA SER A 319 -25.53 -0.03 -45.93
C SER A 319 -24.91 -0.35 -44.57
N ILE A 320 -23.59 -0.54 -44.53
CA ILE A 320 -22.86 -0.96 -43.31
C ILE A 320 -21.96 0.17 -42.81
N SER A 321 -22.01 0.45 -41.51
CA SER A 321 -20.92 1.13 -40.79
C SER A 321 -20.09 0.12 -40.01
N TYR A 322 -18.78 0.36 -39.94
CA TYR A 322 -17.85 -0.43 -39.14
C TYR A 322 -17.55 0.35 -37.86
N ASP A 323 -18.30 0.08 -36.80
CA ASP A 323 -18.38 0.94 -35.62
C ASP A 323 -17.23 0.71 -34.64
N GLY A 324 -16.66 -0.50 -34.61
CA GLY A 324 -15.54 -0.80 -33.74
C GLY A 324 -14.98 -2.21 -33.87
N VAL A 325 -13.76 -2.43 -33.38
CA VAL A 325 -13.11 -3.74 -33.31
C VAL A 325 -12.62 -4.01 -31.89
N MET A 326 -12.90 -5.21 -31.39
CA MET A 326 -12.35 -5.74 -30.16
C MET A 326 -11.44 -6.92 -30.48
N ARG A 327 -10.19 -6.89 -30.00
CA ARG A 327 -9.21 -7.96 -30.25
C ARG A 327 -8.27 -8.18 -29.06
N ARG A 328 -7.61 -9.33 -29.04
CA ARG A 328 -6.43 -9.56 -28.20
C ARG A 328 -5.16 -9.35 -29.02
N THR A 329 -4.12 -8.79 -28.40
CA THR A 329 -2.77 -8.74 -28.98
C THR A 329 -1.78 -9.47 -28.06
N PRO A 330 -0.57 -9.81 -28.53
CA PRO A 330 0.45 -10.41 -27.66
C PRO A 330 0.82 -9.53 -26.46
N THR A 331 0.70 -8.20 -26.59
CA THR A 331 1.11 -7.22 -25.58
C THR A 331 -0.05 -6.63 -24.78
N GLN A 332 -1.28 -6.70 -25.28
CA GLN A 332 -2.48 -6.19 -24.60
C GLN A 332 -3.58 -7.26 -24.58
N PRO A 333 -4.13 -7.59 -23.40
CA PRO A 333 -5.11 -8.66 -23.28
C PRO A 333 -6.44 -8.33 -23.99
N LEU A 334 -6.78 -7.03 -24.16
CA LEU A 334 -7.92 -6.57 -24.95
C LEU A 334 -7.66 -5.13 -25.43
N THR A 335 -7.87 -4.89 -26.71
CA THR A 335 -7.86 -3.56 -27.32
C THR A 335 -9.24 -3.33 -27.94
N ILE A 336 -9.83 -2.16 -27.67
CA ILE A 336 -11.11 -1.73 -28.25
C ILE A 336 -10.85 -0.45 -29.04
N ASN A 337 -11.15 -0.50 -30.33
CA ASN A 337 -11.03 0.61 -31.25
C ASN A 337 -12.43 0.94 -31.76
N ASN A 338 -12.87 2.19 -31.62
CA ASN A 338 -14.15 2.66 -32.14
C ASN A 338 -13.89 3.62 -33.29
N PHE A 339 -14.78 3.65 -34.27
CA PHE A 339 -14.61 4.45 -35.47
C PHE A 339 -15.83 5.33 -35.69
N THR A 340 -15.59 6.56 -36.12
CA THR A 340 -16.62 7.55 -36.44
C THR A 340 -16.92 7.62 -37.94
N SER A 341 -16.01 7.10 -38.78
CA SER A 341 -16.17 7.03 -40.23
C SER A 341 -15.53 5.77 -40.84
N GLU A 342 -15.90 5.48 -42.08
CA GLU A 342 -15.33 4.36 -42.84
C GLU A 342 -13.87 4.60 -43.21
N GLU A 343 -13.50 5.85 -43.54
CA GLU A 343 -12.13 6.23 -43.84
C GLU A 343 -11.22 6.06 -42.61
N GLU A 344 -11.73 6.37 -41.42
CA GLU A 344 -11.03 6.13 -40.16
C GLU A 344 -10.80 4.62 -39.94
N PHE A 345 -11.85 3.81 -40.12
CA PHE A 345 -11.75 2.36 -40.03
C PHE A 345 -10.76 1.78 -41.05
N GLN A 346 -10.84 2.19 -42.32
CA GLN A 346 -9.97 1.68 -43.38
C GLN A 346 -8.51 2.06 -43.12
N LYS A 347 -8.26 3.29 -42.68
CA LYS A 347 -6.91 3.73 -42.32
C LYS A 347 -6.36 2.88 -41.17
N TRP A 348 -7.14 2.72 -40.10
CA TRP A 348 -6.76 1.88 -38.96
C TRP A 348 -6.52 0.42 -39.36
N LEU A 349 -7.37 -0.13 -40.23
CA LEU A 349 -7.27 -1.49 -40.72
C LEU A 349 -5.92 -1.73 -41.42
N ILE A 350 -5.50 -0.79 -42.26
CA ILE A 350 -4.25 -0.88 -43.02
C ILE A 350 -3.05 -0.66 -42.08
N GLU A 351 -3.08 0.41 -41.27
CA GLU A 351 -1.92 0.89 -40.52
C GLU A 351 -1.70 0.17 -39.17
N GLU A 352 -2.76 -0.21 -38.47
CA GLU A 352 -2.70 -0.62 -37.06
C GLU A 352 -3.19 -2.04 -36.78
N PHE A 353 -4.08 -2.59 -37.60
CA PHE A 353 -4.60 -3.95 -37.41
C PHE A 353 -3.62 -5.01 -37.92
N ASN A 354 -2.41 -5.02 -37.35
CA ASN A 354 -1.34 -5.98 -37.62
C ASN A 354 -1.09 -6.94 -36.45
#